data_AF-A0A6N4WK96-F1
#
_entry.id   AF-A0A6N4WK96-F1
#
_cell.length_a   1.000
_cell.length_b   1.000
_cell.length_c   1.000
_cell.angle_alpha   90.00
_cell.angle_beta   90.00
_cell.angle_gamma   90.00
#
_symmetry.space_group_name_H-M   'P 1'
#
loop_
_entity.id
_entity.type
_entity.pdbx_description
1 polymer ?
#
loop_
_entity_poly.entity_id
_entity_poly.type
_entity_poly.pdbx_seq_one_letter_code
_entity_poly.pdbx_strand_id
1 'polypeptide(L)'
;MPSLQRSASTSTVPTQPGRIAIDKLVASALAMLFAVPSGVSTSMSLGGAIALLLAPVTFPPLWRNTRGRWLIVALVALVPSGWLVAQGSLLQDQGRTFSAKFFLFEAALPVGLTASVIGAYWCITKLGLQRSLVLFFAGLLIAAPVFYERLQDNAWKYGLALPVSMLVILFLARSRPLLVLVITPLLAAVSIASDFRAWIAFLAIAAMLAVLAGSQRKRPSASRIASFGLITVFASTIVAWLITQAATAGMLGAYLEQRTREQLEGSGGNLILGGRPEWGAAIALWRQNPLGMGIGVTPSSDDYWLAVRSMPFSTRAQQDISTVAASFQQGLINFHSTFWTFWGVYGAAGVLFAVLTLAYTSHAAMVASATLKSVGLRAAVILLMLSTIWDVLFSPMVVPHLAIAIAAALHILQELKRPAEIRTKDPVDENTSPH
;
A
#
# COMPACT_ATOMS: atom_id res chain seq x y z
N MET A 1 -50.72 6.59 -43.58
CA MET A 1 -49.76 6.60 -42.47
C MET A 1 -48.59 5.68 -42.81
N PRO A 2 -47.44 6.20 -43.25
CA PRO A 2 -46.20 5.44 -43.38
C PRO A 2 -45.30 5.66 -42.15
N SER A 3 -44.80 4.57 -41.59
CA SER A 3 -43.90 4.50 -40.43
C SER A 3 -42.46 4.87 -40.81
N LEU A 4 -41.96 5.97 -40.24
CA LEU A 4 -40.56 6.37 -40.30
C LEU A 4 -39.74 5.53 -39.31
N GLN A 5 -39.02 4.52 -39.79
CA GLN A 5 -37.92 3.90 -39.04
C GLN A 5 -36.66 4.77 -39.17
N ARG A 6 -36.32 5.49 -38.09
CA ARG A 6 -35.01 6.13 -37.92
C ARG A 6 -33.95 5.04 -37.69
N SER A 7 -33.07 4.81 -38.66
CA SER A 7 -31.82 4.09 -38.44
C SER A 7 -30.86 5.00 -37.67
N ALA A 8 -30.62 4.69 -36.40
CA ALA A 8 -29.55 5.30 -35.63
C ALA A 8 -28.23 4.65 -36.03
N SER A 9 -27.47 5.30 -36.92
CA SER A 9 -26.08 4.95 -37.18
C SER A 9 -25.24 5.23 -35.93
N THR A 10 -24.82 4.17 -35.25
CA THR A 10 -23.82 4.26 -34.19
C THR A 10 -22.46 4.49 -34.84
N SER A 11 -22.05 5.77 -34.94
CA SER A 11 -20.71 6.13 -35.39
C SER A 11 -19.68 5.65 -34.37
N THR A 12 -19.06 4.50 -34.64
CA THR A 12 -17.82 4.11 -33.94
C THR A 12 -16.69 4.88 -34.60
N VAL A 13 -16.28 5.99 -33.99
CA VAL A 13 -15.12 6.76 -34.46
C VAL A 13 -13.88 5.87 -34.35
N PRO A 14 -13.18 5.55 -35.46
CA PRO A 14 -11.96 4.76 -35.40
C PRO A 14 -10.88 5.55 -34.67
N THR A 15 -10.36 4.99 -33.57
CA THR A 15 -9.25 5.60 -32.83
C THR A 15 -7.96 5.44 -33.64
N GLN A 16 -7.32 6.57 -33.98
CA GLN A 16 -6.12 6.55 -34.82
C GLN A 16 -4.94 5.83 -34.13
N PRO A 17 -4.21 4.95 -34.83
CA PRO A 17 -3.10 4.16 -34.27
C PRO A 17 -2.02 5.00 -33.57
N GLY A 18 -1.72 6.20 -34.10
CA GLY A 18 -0.68 7.08 -33.55
C GLY A 18 -0.98 7.58 -32.12
N ARG A 19 -2.26 7.83 -31.80
CA ARG A 19 -2.66 8.30 -30.46
C ARG A 19 -2.45 7.23 -29.38
N ILE A 20 -2.64 5.95 -29.75
CA ILE A 20 -2.43 4.81 -28.85
C ILE A 20 -0.94 4.64 -28.51
N ALA A 21 -0.04 4.92 -29.47
CA ALA A 21 1.39 4.85 -29.25
C ALA A 21 1.89 5.94 -28.28
N ILE A 22 1.44 7.19 -28.47
CA ILE A 22 1.79 8.32 -27.61
C ILE A 22 1.28 8.10 -26.17
N ASP A 23 0.03 7.67 -26.00
CA ASP A 23 -0.54 7.37 -24.68
C ASP A 23 0.30 6.33 -23.92
N LYS A 24 0.79 5.29 -24.60
CA LYS A 24 1.62 4.24 -24.01
C LYS A 24 3.02 4.74 -23.67
N LEU A 25 3.61 5.61 -24.50
CA LEU A 25 4.89 6.24 -24.21
C LEU A 25 4.80 7.11 -22.95
N VAL A 26 3.81 8.00 -22.90
CA VAL A 26 3.55 8.88 -21.75
C VAL A 26 3.28 8.07 -20.49
N ALA A 27 2.44 7.03 -20.58
CA ALA A 27 2.18 6.13 -19.46
C ALA A 27 3.44 5.41 -18.98
N SER A 28 4.34 5.03 -19.89
CA SER A 28 5.58 4.34 -19.52
C SER A 28 6.53 5.26 -18.78
N ALA A 29 6.69 6.50 -19.26
CA ALA A 29 7.47 7.52 -18.58
C ALA A 29 6.89 7.84 -17.18
N LEU A 30 5.58 8.07 -17.09
CA LEU A 30 4.90 8.33 -15.82
C LEU A 30 5.06 7.17 -14.83
N ALA A 31 4.92 5.93 -15.28
CA ALA A 31 5.06 4.74 -14.43
C ALA A 31 6.41 4.70 -13.72
N MET A 32 7.51 5.06 -14.40
CA MET A 32 8.84 5.14 -13.80
C MET A 32 8.97 6.34 -12.84
N LEU A 33 8.37 7.48 -13.19
CA LEU A 33 8.49 8.72 -12.41
C LEU A 33 7.65 8.76 -11.12
N PHE A 34 6.64 7.88 -10.95
CA PHE A 34 5.90 7.82 -9.69
C PHE A 34 6.76 7.41 -8.50
N ALA A 35 7.83 6.65 -8.74
CA ALA A 35 8.73 6.22 -7.68
C ALA A 35 9.76 7.31 -7.28
N VAL A 36 9.81 8.41 -8.02
CA VAL A 36 10.74 9.53 -7.79
C VAL A 36 10.01 10.59 -6.95
N PRO A 37 10.48 10.90 -5.73
CA PRO A 37 9.95 12.03 -4.96
C PRO A 37 10.11 13.35 -5.72
N SER A 38 9.15 14.26 -5.56
CA SER A 38 9.26 15.60 -6.12
C SER A 38 10.23 16.45 -5.29
N GLY A 39 10.95 17.38 -5.93
CA GLY A 39 11.78 18.36 -5.23
C GLY A 39 10.99 19.37 -4.40
N VAL A 40 9.65 19.36 -4.49
CA VAL A 40 8.74 20.27 -3.77
C VAL A 40 8.30 19.67 -2.43
N SER A 41 8.05 18.37 -2.39
CA SER A 41 7.62 17.66 -1.18
C SER A 41 7.88 16.17 -1.31
N THR A 42 8.36 15.54 -0.24
CA THR A 42 8.47 14.08 -0.11
C THR A 42 7.10 13.39 -0.19
N SER A 43 6.03 14.13 0.10
CA SER A 43 4.64 13.66 0.05
C SER A 43 4.06 13.63 -1.38
N MET A 44 4.75 14.18 -2.38
CA MET A 44 4.33 14.18 -3.78
C MET A 44 5.42 13.57 -4.67
N SER A 45 5.05 12.63 -5.54
CA SER A 45 5.96 12.10 -6.55
C SER A 45 6.00 13.00 -7.79
N LEU A 46 7.11 12.97 -8.53
CA LEU A 46 7.23 13.68 -9.81
C LEU A 46 6.19 13.17 -10.81
N GLY A 47 5.98 11.85 -10.87
CA GLY A 47 4.90 11.25 -11.66
C GLY A 47 3.51 11.74 -11.24
N GLY A 48 3.27 11.91 -9.93
CA GLY A 48 2.02 12.45 -9.38
C GLY A 48 1.76 13.88 -9.83
N ALA A 49 2.76 14.76 -9.74
CA ALA A 49 2.65 16.14 -10.19
C ALA A 49 2.31 16.23 -11.69
N ILE A 50 2.99 15.45 -12.53
CA ILE A 50 2.70 15.41 -13.97
C ILE A 50 1.30 14.81 -14.23
N ALA A 51 0.89 13.80 -13.47
CA ALA A 51 -0.44 13.22 -13.59
C ALA A 51 -1.57 14.22 -13.27
N LEU A 52 -1.35 15.16 -12.34
CA LEU A 52 -2.27 16.27 -12.08
C LEU A 52 -2.31 17.27 -13.24
N LEU A 53 -1.16 17.62 -13.83
CA LEU A 53 -1.12 18.47 -15.04
C LEU A 53 -1.89 17.82 -16.19
N LEU A 54 -1.88 16.49 -16.26
CA LEU A 54 -2.61 15.69 -17.23
C LEU A 54 -3.99 15.22 -16.72
N ALA A 55 -4.54 15.85 -15.68
CA ALA A 55 -5.81 15.46 -15.04
C ALA A 55 -6.97 15.24 -16.03
N PRO A 56 -7.17 16.06 -17.09
CA PRO A 56 -8.25 15.83 -18.05
C PRO A 56 -8.21 14.45 -18.71
N VAL A 57 -7.02 13.83 -18.79
CA VAL A 57 -6.79 12.53 -19.41
C VAL A 57 -6.64 11.42 -18.36
N THR A 58 -5.98 11.69 -17.23
CA THR A 58 -5.65 10.70 -16.20
C THR A 58 -6.80 10.44 -15.22
N PHE A 59 -7.62 11.45 -14.91
CA PHE A 59 -8.70 11.37 -13.93
C PHE A 59 -9.92 10.53 -14.38
N PRO A 60 -10.44 10.67 -15.63
CA PRO A 60 -11.71 10.03 -15.99
C PRO A 60 -11.77 8.51 -15.82
N PRO A 61 -10.71 7.71 -16.10
CA PRO A 61 -10.76 6.26 -15.86
C PRO A 61 -10.99 5.88 -14.40
N LEU A 62 -10.39 6.61 -13.46
CA LEU A 62 -10.57 6.36 -12.03
C LEU A 62 -11.98 6.78 -11.58
N TRP A 63 -12.47 7.92 -12.07
CA TRP A 63 -13.82 8.40 -11.75
C TRP A 63 -14.93 7.47 -12.27
N ARG A 64 -14.70 6.77 -13.37
CA ARG A 64 -15.66 5.75 -13.87
C ARG A 64 -15.69 4.49 -13.00
N ASN A 65 -14.68 4.25 -12.17
CA ASN A 65 -14.65 3.15 -11.23
C ASN A 65 -15.38 3.52 -9.93
N THR A 66 -16.45 2.80 -9.58
CA THR A 66 -17.24 3.05 -8.35
C THR A 66 -16.37 3.07 -7.09
N ARG A 67 -15.43 2.12 -6.95
CA ARG A 67 -14.53 2.03 -5.79
C ARG A 67 -13.48 3.16 -5.83
N GLY A 68 -13.03 3.53 -7.03
CA GLY A 68 -12.16 4.68 -7.24
C GLY A 68 -12.80 5.99 -6.79
N ARG A 69 -14.08 6.22 -7.10
CA ARG A 69 -14.81 7.41 -6.63
C ARG A 69 -14.88 7.50 -5.11
N TRP A 70 -15.27 6.41 -4.43
CA TRP A 70 -15.37 6.40 -2.97
C TRP A 70 -14.02 6.64 -2.30
N LEU A 71 -12.94 6.11 -2.87
CA LEU A 71 -11.59 6.39 -2.41
C LEU A 71 -11.21 7.87 -2.58
N ILE A 72 -11.49 8.48 -3.73
CA ILE A 72 -11.24 9.91 -3.95
C ILE A 72 -12.02 10.76 -2.94
N VAL A 73 -13.30 10.44 -2.71
CA VAL A 73 -14.11 11.13 -1.70
C VAL A 73 -13.48 11.00 -0.31
N ALA A 74 -13.03 9.81 0.08
CA ALA A 74 -12.35 9.61 1.35
C ALA A 74 -11.04 10.41 1.46
N LEU A 75 -10.25 10.48 0.39
CA LEU A 75 -9.00 11.27 0.33
C LEU A 75 -9.27 12.78 0.44
N VAL A 76 -10.24 13.29 -0.30
CA VAL A 76 -10.62 14.71 -0.27
C VAL A 76 -11.19 15.11 1.10
N ALA A 77 -11.88 14.19 1.78
CA ALA A 77 -12.42 14.43 3.12
C ALA A 77 -11.35 14.52 4.22
N LEU A 78 -10.11 14.07 3.98
CA LEU A 78 -9.05 14.05 5.01
C LEU A 78 -8.75 15.43 5.56
N VAL A 79 -8.44 16.42 4.70
CA VAL A 79 -8.02 17.75 5.14
C VAL A 79 -9.16 18.50 5.86
N PRO A 80 -10.41 18.56 5.33
CA PRO A 80 -11.51 19.18 6.07
C PRO A 80 -11.82 18.48 7.40
N SER A 81 -11.78 17.15 7.44
CA SER A 81 -11.97 16.39 8.69
C SER A 81 -10.88 16.69 9.71
N GLY A 82 -9.61 16.66 9.29
CA GLY A 82 -8.48 16.98 10.14
C GLY A 82 -8.55 18.40 10.68
N TRP A 83 -9.00 19.36 9.87
CA TRP A 83 -9.19 20.74 10.30
C TRP A 83 -10.27 20.85 11.38
N LEU A 84 -11.42 20.20 11.20
CA LEU A 84 -12.48 20.19 12.22
C LEU A 84 -12.01 19.56 13.54
N VAL A 85 -11.24 18.47 13.46
CA VAL A 85 -10.63 17.83 14.64
C VAL A 85 -9.62 18.76 15.31
N ALA A 86 -8.79 19.47 14.52
CA ALA A 86 -7.82 20.43 15.04
C ALA A 86 -8.51 21.52 15.87
N GLN A 87 -9.57 22.13 15.34
CA GLN A 87 -10.34 23.14 16.05
C GLN A 87 -10.90 22.62 17.39
N GLY A 88 -11.42 21.39 17.41
CA GLY A 88 -11.90 20.77 18.65
C GLY A 88 -10.78 20.51 19.66
N SER A 89 -9.65 19.97 19.20
CA SER A 89 -8.51 19.61 20.05
C SER A 89 -7.85 20.81 20.73
N LEU A 90 -7.75 21.95 20.02
CA LEU A 90 -7.15 23.19 20.49
C LEU A 90 -8.03 23.89 21.54
N LEU A 91 -9.34 23.67 21.48
CA LEU A 91 -10.27 24.14 22.51
C LEU A 91 -10.18 23.28 23.78
N GLN A 92 -9.92 21.98 23.63
CA GLN A 92 -9.88 21.02 24.74
C GLN A 92 -8.57 21.09 25.54
N ASP A 93 -7.44 21.35 24.89
CA ASP A 93 -6.13 21.43 25.56
C ASP A 93 -5.41 22.73 25.14
N GLN A 94 -5.27 23.64 26.10
CA GLN A 94 -4.60 24.94 25.93
C GLN A 94 -3.08 24.83 25.76
N GLY A 95 -2.49 23.66 26.07
CA GLY A 95 -1.08 23.37 25.84
C GLY A 95 -0.77 22.99 24.39
N ARG A 96 -1.79 22.68 23.58
CA ARG A 96 -1.63 22.43 22.14
C ARG A 96 -1.59 23.74 21.37
N THR A 97 -0.82 23.76 20.28
CA THR A 97 -0.70 24.94 19.42
C THR A 97 -0.91 24.58 17.96
N PHE A 98 -1.25 25.57 17.14
CA PHE A 98 -1.42 25.40 15.70
C PHE A 98 -0.19 25.89 14.93
N SER A 99 0.30 25.05 14.01
CA SER A 99 1.41 25.36 13.13
C SER A 99 0.96 25.29 11.67
N ALA A 100 0.94 26.45 11.00
CA ALA A 100 0.62 26.53 9.58
C ALA A 100 1.62 25.72 8.72
N LYS A 101 2.89 25.62 9.16
CA LYS A 101 3.90 24.81 8.50
C LYS A 101 3.54 23.32 8.53
N PHE A 102 3.14 22.80 9.69
CA PHE A 102 2.74 21.39 9.82
C PHE A 102 1.42 21.12 9.13
N PHE A 103 0.47 22.06 9.20
CA PHE A 103 -0.77 21.99 8.43
C PHE A 103 -0.50 21.79 6.95
N LEU A 104 0.36 22.63 6.34
CA LEU A 104 0.68 22.53 4.92
C LEU A 104 1.42 21.23 4.57
N PHE A 105 2.35 20.81 5.44
CA PHE A 105 3.09 19.56 5.26
C PHE A 105 2.15 18.34 5.26
N GLU A 106 1.25 18.27 6.23
CA GLU A 106 0.27 17.18 6.35
C GLU A 106 -0.77 17.24 5.23
N ALA A 107 -1.28 18.43 4.89
CA ALA A 107 -2.26 18.63 3.81
C ALA A 107 -1.70 18.28 2.43
N ALA A 108 -0.38 18.40 2.21
CA ALA A 108 0.26 18.00 0.96
C ALA A 108 0.18 16.49 0.71
N LEU A 109 0.09 15.67 1.76
CA LEU A 109 0.07 14.21 1.64
C LEU A 109 -1.19 13.67 0.95
N PRO A 110 -2.43 13.99 1.37
CA PRO A 110 -3.63 13.58 0.66
C PRO A 110 -3.63 14.02 -0.82
N VAL A 111 -3.10 15.21 -1.11
CA VAL A 111 -2.99 15.74 -2.48
C VAL A 111 -2.02 14.91 -3.31
N GLY A 112 -0.79 14.71 -2.83
CA GLY A 112 0.25 13.94 -3.51
C GLY A 112 -0.12 12.46 -3.68
N LEU A 113 -0.82 11.88 -2.70
CA LEU A 113 -1.35 10.52 -2.77
C LEU A 113 -2.47 10.42 -3.81
N THR A 114 -3.43 11.36 -3.81
CA THR A 114 -4.52 11.39 -4.80
C THR A 114 -3.98 11.48 -6.22
N ALA A 115 -3.05 12.41 -6.44
CA ALA A 115 -2.33 12.58 -7.69
C ALA A 115 -1.65 11.30 -8.18
N SER A 116 -0.92 10.65 -7.27
CA SER A 116 -0.19 9.41 -7.56
C SER A 116 -1.14 8.25 -7.86
N VAL A 117 -2.27 8.12 -7.13
CA VAL A 117 -3.28 7.07 -7.39
C VAL A 117 -3.95 7.27 -8.75
N ILE A 118 -4.36 8.50 -9.09
CA ILE A 118 -4.96 8.83 -10.39
C ILE A 118 -4.02 8.43 -11.53
N GLY A 119 -2.77 8.89 -11.44
CA GLY A 119 -1.77 8.64 -12.47
C GLY A 119 -1.36 7.17 -12.58
N ALA A 120 -1.12 6.49 -11.46
CA ALA A 120 -0.78 5.07 -11.44
C ALA A 120 -1.92 4.22 -12.00
N TYR A 121 -3.17 4.53 -11.65
CA TYR A 121 -4.34 3.84 -12.18
C TYR A 121 -4.45 4.02 -13.69
N TRP A 122 -4.26 5.25 -14.18
CA TRP A 122 -4.25 5.52 -15.61
C TRP A 122 -3.16 4.71 -16.33
N CYS A 123 -1.93 4.67 -15.80
CA CYS A 123 -0.84 3.87 -16.37
C CYS A 123 -1.20 2.38 -16.46
N ILE A 124 -1.80 1.82 -15.40
CA ILE A 124 -2.27 0.43 -15.39
C ILE A 124 -3.33 0.20 -16.47
N THR A 125 -4.27 1.12 -16.67
CA THR A 125 -5.28 0.98 -17.74
C THR A 125 -4.70 1.04 -19.15
N LYS A 126 -3.57 1.72 -19.35
CA LYS A 126 -2.94 1.91 -20.68
C LYS A 126 -1.90 0.84 -21.01
N LEU A 127 -1.11 0.42 -20.02
CA LEU A 127 0.00 -0.51 -20.18
C LEU A 127 -0.35 -1.94 -19.76
N GLY A 128 -1.40 -2.10 -18.96
CA GLY A 128 -1.68 -3.32 -18.21
C GLY A 128 -0.90 -3.39 -16.89
N LEU A 129 -1.38 -4.26 -16.00
CA LEU A 129 -0.85 -4.40 -14.64
C LEU A 129 0.64 -4.76 -14.61
N GLN A 130 1.05 -5.82 -15.30
CA GLN A 130 2.43 -6.32 -15.24
C GLN A 130 3.45 -5.27 -15.70
N ARG A 131 3.21 -4.61 -16.85
CA ARG A 131 4.14 -3.61 -17.40
C ARG A 131 4.25 -2.39 -16.48
N SER A 132 3.13 -1.95 -15.93
CA SER A 132 3.11 -0.82 -14.99
C SER A 132 3.90 -1.13 -13.72
N LEU A 133 3.73 -2.33 -13.15
CA LEU A 133 4.50 -2.76 -11.97
C LEU A 133 6.00 -2.84 -12.29
N VAL A 134 6.39 -3.45 -13.42
CA VAL A 134 7.80 -3.52 -13.82
C VAL A 134 8.41 -2.12 -13.93
N LEU A 135 7.75 -1.20 -14.64
CA LEU A 135 8.26 0.17 -14.81
C LEU A 135 8.32 0.94 -13.50
N PHE A 136 7.30 0.82 -12.65
CA PHE A 136 7.28 1.44 -11.34
C PHE A 136 8.45 0.95 -10.47
N PHE A 137 8.65 -0.37 -10.35
CA PHE A 137 9.73 -0.91 -9.51
C PHE A 137 11.11 -0.73 -10.11
N ALA A 138 11.23 -0.64 -11.44
CA ALA A 138 12.46 -0.22 -12.10
C ALA A 138 12.78 1.25 -11.77
N GLY A 139 11.78 2.14 -11.86
CA GLY A 139 11.90 3.53 -11.44
C GLY A 139 12.30 3.64 -9.97
N LEU A 140 11.68 2.83 -9.09
CA LEU A 140 12.01 2.78 -7.66
C LEU A 140 13.44 2.33 -7.41
N LEU A 141 13.90 1.29 -8.12
CA LEU A 141 15.27 0.80 -8.00
C LEU A 141 16.29 1.86 -8.43
N ILE A 142 16.01 2.60 -9.51
CA ILE A 142 16.87 3.67 -10.02
C ILE A 142 16.86 4.88 -9.05
N ALA A 143 15.70 5.22 -8.49
CA ALA A 143 15.56 6.32 -7.55
C ALA A 143 16.15 6.01 -6.17
N ALA A 144 16.22 4.73 -5.78
CA ALA A 144 16.58 4.31 -4.43
C ALA A 144 17.87 4.98 -3.92
N PRO A 145 19.01 4.94 -4.63
CA PRO A 145 20.29 5.51 -4.18
C PRO A 145 20.27 7.01 -3.86
N VAL A 146 19.35 7.75 -4.48
CA VAL A 146 19.32 9.22 -4.43
C VAL A 146 18.40 9.74 -3.32
N PHE A 147 17.31 9.04 -3.05
CA PHE A 147 16.22 9.58 -2.23
C PHE A 147 16.00 8.85 -0.89
N TYR A 148 16.65 7.72 -0.66
CA TYR A 148 16.47 6.95 0.57
C TYR A 148 17.62 7.16 1.55
N GLU A 149 17.38 8.07 2.50
CA GLU A 149 18.39 8.59 3.45
C GLU A 149 19.08 7.51 4.29
N ARG A 150 18.44 6.36 4.52
CA ARG A 150 18.94 5.27 5.38
C ARG A 150 19.60 4.11 4.64
N LEU A 151 19.97 4.30 3.37
CA LEU A 151 20.73 3.30 2.61
C LEU A 151 22.05 2.93 3.28
N GLN A 152 22.70 3.89 3.95
CA GLN A 152 23.99 3.68 4.61
C GLN A 152 23.88 2.76 5.84
N ASP A 153 22.73 2.77 6.53
CA ASP A 153 22.48 1.88 7.68
C ASP A 153 22.27 0.44 7.21
N ASN A 154 21.41 0.28 6.19
CA ASN A 154 21.03 -1.02 5.66
C ASN A 154 20.33 -0.87 4.29
N ALA A 155 21.12 -0.96 3.23
CA ALA A 155 20.63 -0.72 1.88
C ALA A 155 19.52 -1.69 1.46
N TRP A 156 19.59 -2.94 1.91
CA TRP A 156 18.56 -3.94 1.62
C TRP A 156 17.23 -3.56 2.26
N LYS A 157 17.23 -3.34 3.57
CA LYS A 157 16.02 -3.04 4.35
C LYS A 157 15.37 -1.72 3.98
N TYR A 158 16.17 -0.68 3.71
CA TYR A 158 15.67 0.69 3.55
C TYR A 158 15.52 1.14 2.09
N GLY A 159 15.89 0.32 1.09
CA GLY A 159 15.75 0.73 -0.30
C GLY A 159 15.59 -0.41 -1.31
N LEU A 160 16.34 -1.50 -1.18
CA LEU A 160 16.46 -2.49 -2.27
C LEU A 160 15.51 -3.69 -2.18
N ALA A 161 15.12 -4.12 -0.97
CA ALA A 161 14.39 -5.37 -0.78
C ALA A 161 13.10 -5.43 -1.59
N LEU A 162 12.26 -4.39 -1.52
CA LEU A 162 10.99 -4.31 -2.24
C LEU A 162 11.19 -4.28 -3.77
N PRO A 163 11.89 -3.31 -4.37
CA PRO A 163 12.02 -3.25 -5.83
C PRO A 163 12.75 -4.46 -6.42
N VAL A 164 13.82 -4.95 -5.80
CA VAL A 164 14.55 -6.13 -6.27
C VAL A 164 13.66 -7.37 -6.22
N SER A 165 12.98 -7.61 -5.11
CA SER A 165 12.08 -8.77 -4.99
C SER A 165 10.98 -8.72 -6.05
N MET A 166 10.36 -7.56 -6.25
CA MET A 166 9.30 -7.38 -7.24
C MET A 166 9.78 -7.64 -8.66
N LEU A 167 10.92 -7.07 -9.07
CA LEU A 167 11.46 -7.26 -10.42
C LEU A 167 11.89 -8.71 -10.67
N VAL A 168 12.59 -9.33 -9.71
CA VAL A 168 13.03 -10.73 -9.83
C VAL A 168 11.82 -11.66 -9.97
N ILE A 169 10.79 -11.49 -9.15
CA ILE A 169 9.56 -12.29 -9.23
C ILE A 169 8.83 -12.06 -10.57
N LEU A 170 8.72 -10.80 -11.02
CA LEU A 170 8.01 -10.46 -12.26
C LEU A 170 8.72 -10.99 -13.52
N PHE A 171 10.06 -11.02 -13.53
CA PHE A 171 10.85 -11.46 -14.67
C PHE A 171 11.12 -12.97 -14.67
N LEU A 172 11.64 -13.53 -13.58
CA LEU A 172 12.16 -14.89 -13.57
C LEU A 172 11.07 -15.93 -13.28
N ALA A 173 10.17 -15.66 -12.34
CA ALA A 173 9.16 -16.64 -11.93
C ALA A 173 7.99 -16.81 -12.91
N ARG A 174 7.76 -15.82 -13.79
CA ARG A 174 6.73 -15.74 -14.84
C ARG A 174 5.56 -16.75 -14.70
N SER A 175 5.66 -17.93 -15.34
CA SER A 175 4.65 -19.00 -15.25
C SER A 175 5.19 -20.29 -14.61
N ARG A 176 6.37 -20.26 -13.99
CA ARG A 176 7.06 -21.44 -13.44
C ARG A 176 7.00 -21.43 -11.91
N PRO A 177 6.11 -22.23 -11.29
CA PRO A 177 5.95 -22.24 -9.83
C PRO A 177 7.23 -22.66 -9.09
N LEU A 178 8.02 -23.57 -9.67
CA LEU A 178 9.31 -23.98 -9.12
C LEU A 178 10.28 -22.80 -8.97
N LEU A 179 10.29 -21.86 -9.92
CA LEU A 179 11.15 -20.68 -9.81
C LEU A 179 10.71 -19.74 -8.68
N VAL A 180 9.40 -19.62 -8.41
CA VAL A 180 8.92 -18.89 -7.22
C VAL A 180 9.41 -19.56 -5.94
N LEU A 181 9.38 -20.89 -5.88
CA LEU A 181 9.83 -21.66 -4.71
C LEU A 181 11.35 -21.63 -4.51
N VAL A 182 12.13 -21.33 -5.54
CA VAL A 182 13.60 -21.18 -5.43
C VAL A 182 14.01 -19.73 -5.15
N ILE A 183 13.42 -18.78 -5.89
CA ILE A 183 13.75 -17.35 -5.77
C ILE A 183 13.37 -16.80 -4.40
N THR A 184 12.21 -17.21 -3.87
CA THR A 184 11.71 -16.70 -2.59
C THR A 184 12.66 -17.04 -1.43
N PRO A 185 13.13 -18.29 -1.25
CA PRO A 185 14.19 -18.62 -0.29
C PRO A 185 15.49 -17.85 -0.49
N LEU A 186 15.93 -17.62 -1.73
CA LEU A 186 17.14 -16.84 -1.99
C LEU A 186 16.99 -15.38 -1.51
N LEU A 187 15.86 -14.75 -1.84
CA LEU A 187 15.54 -13.40 -1.35
C LEU A 187 15.37 -13.36 0.17
N ALA A 188 14.80 -14.40 0.77
CA ALA A 188 14.70 -14.55 2.21
C ALA A 188 16.08 -14.67 2.87
N ALA A 189 17.01 -15.44 2.28
CA ALA A 189 18.38 -15.59 2.78
C ALA A 189 19.12 -14.24 2.80
N VAL A 190 19.01 -13.45 1.72
CA VAL A 190 19.55 -12.07 1.67
C VAL A 190 18.92 -11.20 2.77
N SER A 191 17.62 -11.37 3.02
CA SER A 191 16.89 -10.60 4.04
C SER A 191 17.28 -10.99 5.47
N ILE A 192 17.59 -12.26 5.73
CA ILE A 192 18.15 -12.72 7.02
C ILE A 192 19.52 -12.09 7.23
N ALA A 193 20.40 -12.22 6.23
CA ALA A 193 21.75 -11.66 6.28
C ALA A 193 21.76 -10.13 6.49
N SER A 194 20.68 -9.46 6.06
CA SER A 194 20.51 -8.01 6.18
C SER A 194 19.53 -7.59 7.30
N ASP A 195 19.26 -8.42 8.31
CA ASP A 195 18.36 -8.10 9.45
C ASP A 195 16.99 -7.48 9.04
N PHE A 196 16.38 -8.01 7.98
CA PHE A 196 15.05 -7.63 7.52
C PHE A 196 14.05 -8.80 7.65
N ARG A 197 13.84 -9.22 8.90
CA ARG A 197 13.06 -10.41 9.27
C ARG A 197 11.62 -10.41 8.74
N ALA A 198 10.92 -9.28 8.82
CA ALA A 198 9.53 -9.18 8.35
C ALA A 198 9.39 -9.47 6.85
N TRP A 199 10.42 -9.16 6.05
CA TRP A 199 10.40 -9.39 4.61
C TRP A 199 10.35 -10.88 4.25
N ILE A 200 10.96 -11.74 5.07
CA ILE A 200 10.92 -13.20 4.92
C ILE A 200 9.48 -13.70 4.98
N ALA A 201 8.70 -13.22 5.95
CA ALA A 201 7.32 -13.61 6.12
C ALA A 201 6.49 -13.19 4.89
N PHE A 202 6.65 -11.96 4.40
CA PHE A 202 5.92 -11.50 3.21
C PHE A 202 6.26 -12.31 1.97
N LEU A 203 7.55 -12.59 1.75
CA LEU A 203 8.03 -13.42 0.65
C LEU A 203 7.45 -14.84 0.73
N ALA A 204 7.54 -15.48 1.90
CA ALA A 204 7.04 -16.84 2.12
C ALA A 204 5.53 -16.94 1.90
N ILE A 205 4.76 -16.01 2.48
CA ILE A 205 3.29 -15.97 2.33
C ILE A 205 2.93 -15.72 0.86
N ALA A 206 3.58 -14.75 0.19
CA ALA A 206 3.31 -14.46 -1.21
C ALA A 206 3.61 -15.66 -2.12
N ALA A 207 4.73 -16.35 -1.90
CA ALA A 207 5.10 -17.55 -2.65
C ALA A 207 4.12 -18.71 -2.41
N MET A 208 3.83 -19.00 -1.15
CA MET A 208 2.89 -20.06 -0.76
C MET A 208 1.52 -19.82 -1.40
N LEU A 209 0.96 -18.62 -1.25
CA LEU A 209 -0.36 -18.31 -1.81
C LEU A 209 -0.36 -18.27 -3.33
N ALA A 210 0.74 -17.86 -3.97
CA ALA A 210 0.82 -17.86 -5.43
C ALA A 210 0.90 -19.27 -6.03
N VAL A 211 1.59 -20.18 -5.36
CA VAL A 211 1.77 -21.58 -5.81
C VAL A 211 0.55 -22.44 -5.47
N LEU A 212 0.01 -22.31 -4.25
CA LEU A 212 -1.12 -23.12 -3.79
C LEU A 212 -2.45 -22.67 -4.40
N ALA A 213 -2.56 -21.43 -4.87
CA ALA A 213 -3.79 -20.98 -5.50
C ALA A 213 -3.96 -21.65 -6.87
N GLY A 214 -4.81 -22.67 -6.93
CA GLY A 214 -5.28 -23.24 -8.19
C GLY A 214 -5.98 -22.17 -9.03
N SER A 215 -5.67 -22.11 -10.33
CA SER A 215 -6.32 -21.19 -11.28
C SER A 215 -7.78 -21.61 -11.51
N GLN A 216 -8.69 -21.12 -10.68
CA GLN A 216 -10.12 -21.35 -10.80
C GLN A 216 -10.80 -20.01 -11.07
N ARG A 217 -11.38 -19.83 -12.27
CA ARG A 217 -12.03 -18.57 -12.72
C ARG A 217 -13.27 -18.15 -11.90
N LYS A 218 -13.63 -18.89 -10.86
CA LYS A 218 -14.81 -18.58 -10.05
C LYS A 218 -14.47 -17.54 -8.99
N ARG A 219 -15.40 -16.60 -8.76
CA ARG A 219 -15.27 -15.63 -7.66
C ARG A 219 -14.99 -16.37 -6.34
N PRO A 220 -14.08 -15.88 -5.50
CA PRO A 220 -13.86 -16.48 -4.20
C PRO A 220 -15.16 -16.41 -3.38
N SER A 221 -15.62 -17.54 -2.85
CA SER A 221 -16.77 -17.59 -1.95
C SER A 221 -16.40 -16.97 -0.60
N ALA A 222 -17.39 -16.54 0.19
CA ALA A 222 -17.17 -16.03 1.55
C ALA A 222 -16.39 -17.02 2.44
N SER A 223 -16.66 -18.31 2.29
CA SER A 223 -15.89 -19.38 2.97
C SER A 223 -14.41 -19.37 2.54
N ARG A 224 -14.11 -19.23 1.25
CA ARG A 224 -12.72 -19.17 0.77
C ARG A 224 -12.01 -17.89 1.21
N ILE A 225 -12.74 -16.78 1.31
CA ILE A 225 -12.23 -15.51 1.89
C ILE A 225 -11.81 -15.74 3.34
N ALA A 226 -12.68 -16.37 4.15
CA ALA A 226 -12.37 -16.71 5.53
C ALA A 226 -11.18 -17.69 5.64
N SER A 227 -11.14 -18.74 4.82
CA SER A 227 -10.02 -19.70 4.81
C SER A 227 -8.70 -19.05 4.41
N PHE A 228 -8.69 -18.16 3.40
CA PHE A 228 -7.50 -17.44 2.97
C PHE A 228 -7.00 -16.51 4.08
N GLY A 229 -7.90 -15.78 4.73
CA GLY A 229 -7.58 -14.97 5.91
C GLY A 229 -6.97 -15.82 7.02
N LEU A 230 -7.59 -16.94 7.35
CA LEU A 230 -7.11 -17.86 8.40
C LEU A 230 -5.74 -18.46 8.07
N ILE A 231 -5.52 -18.91 6.83
CA ILE A 231 -4.22 -19.45 6.38
C ILE A 231 -3.15 -18.37 6.46
N THR A 232 -3.45 -17.15 6.03
CA THR A 232 -2.50 -16.04 6.06
C THR A 232 -2.13 -15.68 7.50
N VAL A 233 -3.11 -15.59 8.40
CA VAL A 233 -2.89 -15.35 9.82
C VAL A 233 -2.07 -16.49 10.44
N PHE A 234 -2.48 -17.74 10.21
CA PHE A 234 -1.79 -18.92 10.74
C PHE A 234 -0.34 -19.00 10.28
N ALA A 235 -0.09 -18.84 8.97
CA ALA A 235 1.26 -18.84 8.41
C ALA A 235 2.11 -17.69 8.97
N SER A 236 1.53 -16.48 9.09
CA SER A 236 2.23 -15.33 9.69
C SER A 236 2.60 -15.59 11.14
N THR A 237 1.68 -16.14 11.94
CA THR A 237 1.91 -16.48 13.35
C THR A 237 2.99 -17.54 13.51
N ILE A 238 2.95 -18.61 12.70
CA ILE A 238 3.98 -19.66 12.74
C ILE A 238 5.35 -19.08 12.38
N VAL A 239 5.45 -18.32 11.30
CA VAL A 239 6.74 -17.73 10.87
C VAL A 239 7.28 -16.77 11.93
N ALA A 240 6.43 -15.90 12.49
CA ALA A 240 6.82 -14.99 13.56
C ALA A 240 7.29 -15.75 14.82
N TRP A 241 6.57 -16.82 15.20
CA TRP A 241 6.95 -17.68 16.32
C TRP A 241 8.29 -18.37 16.07
N LEU A 242 8.50 -19.00 14.91
CA LEU A 242 9.76 -19.66 14.55
C LEU A 242 10.95 -18.69 14.57
N ILE A 243 10.78 -17.48 14.02
CA ILE A 243 11.81 -16.44 14.04
C ILE A 243 12.11 -16.00 15.49
N THR A 244 11.07 -15.86 16.31
CA THR A 244 11.23 -15.50 17.73
C THR A 244 12.02 -16.56 18.47
N GLN A 245 11.65 -17.85 18.31
CA GLN A 245 12.34 -18.96 18.96
C GLN A 245 13.80 -19.09 18.50
N ALA A 246 14.06 -18.95 17.19
CA ALA A 246 15.41 -18.96 16.66
C ALA A 246 16.24 -17.78 17.19
N ALA A 247 15.65 -16.60 17.35
CA ALA A 247 16.31 -15.44 17.92
C ALA A 247 16.62 -15.63 19.41
N THR A 248 15.65 -16.05 20.21
CA THR A 248 15.81 -16.22 21.68
C THR A 248 16.73 -17.38 22.05
N ALA A 249 16.89 -18.37 21.17
CA ALA A 249 17.85 -19.47 21.27
C ALA A 249 19.27 -19.10 20.79
N GLY A 250 19.51 -17.85 20.36
CA GLY A 250 20.83 -17.40 19.88
C GLY A 250 21.21 -17.89 18.49
N MET A 251 20.34 -18.64 17.79
CA MET A 251 20.63 -19.20 16.46
C MET A 251 20.80 -18.12 15.38
N LEU A 252 20.26 -16.93 15.61
CA LEU A 252 20.36 -15.78 14.71
C LEU A 252 21.45 -14.77 15.16
N GLY A 253 22.24 -15.12 16.17
CA GLY A 253 23.33 -14.29 16.71
C GLY A 253 22.94 -13.47 17.96
N ALA A 254 23.96 -13.10 18.74
CA ALA A 254 23.80 -12.49 20.07
C ALA A 254 23.04 -11.16 20.06
N TYR A 255 23.28 -10.31 19.05
CA TYR A 255 22.54 -9.04 18.92
C TYR A 255 21.03 -9.27 18.74
N LEU A 256 20.66 -10.28 17.94
CA LEU A 256 19.27 -10.61 17.66
C LEU A 256 18.59 -11.28 18.85
N GLU A 257 19.32 -12.09 19.62
CA GLU A 257 18.88 -12.65 20.90
C GLU A 257 18.57 -11.56 21.93
N GLN A 258 19.53 -10.68 22.21
CA GLN A 258 19.37 -9.59 23.18
C GLN A 258 18.17 -8.71 22.82
N ARG A 259 18.11 -8.23 21.57
CA ARG A 259 17.02 -7.38 21.10
C ARG A 259 15.64 -8.04 21.25
N THR A 260 15.55 -9.34 20.96
CA THR A 260 14.27 -10.05 21.00
C THR A 260 13.83 -10.29 22.46
N ARG A 261 14.78 -10.54 23.38
CA ARG A 261 14.49 -10.62 24.82
C ARG A 261 14.04 -9.29 25.39
N GLU A 262 14.75 -8.20 25.09
CA GLU A 262 14.37 -6.86 25.55
C GLU A 262 12.95 -6.47 25.08
N GLN A 263 12.60 -6.79 23.84
CA GLN A 263 11.25 -6.54 23.30
C GLN A 263 10.16 -7.35 24.02
N LEU A 264 10.44 -8.60 24.40
CA LEU A 264 9.49 -9.45 25.11
C LEU A 264 9.35 -9.04 26.59
N GLU A 265 10.46 -8.70 27.24
CA GLU A 265 10.48 -8.22 28.63
C GLU A 265 9.74 -6.90 28.76
N GLY A 266 10.01 -5.94 27.88
CA GLY A 266 9.37 -4.62 27.88
C GLY A 266 7.86 -4.66 27.61
N SER A 267 7.36 -5.71 26.95
CA SER A 267 5.95 -5.85 26.58
C SER A 267 5.17 -6.89 27.38
N GLY A 268 5.76 -7.46 28.44
CA GLY A 268 5.12 -8.51 29.24
C GLY A 268 4.82 -9.78 28.45
N GLY A 269 5.66 -10.10 27.46
CA GLY A 269 5.52 -11.25 26.56
C GLY A 269 4.61 -11.01 25.36
N ASN A 270 4.05 -9.81 25.18
CA ASN A 270 3.22 -9.50 24.01
C ASN A 270 4.09 -9.18 22.79
N LEU A 271 4.13 -10.11 21.83
CA LEU A 271 4.90 -9.99 20.59
C LEU A 271 4.51 -8.79 19.71
N ILE A 272 3.23 -8.43 19.67
CA ILE A 272 2.75 -7.30 18.84
C ILE A 272 3.18 -5.99 19.47
N LEU A 273 2.94 -5.82 20.77
CA LEU A 273 3.30 -4.61 21.50
C LEU A 273 4.82 -4.45 21.64
N GLY A 274 5.57 -5.54 21.84
CA GLY A 274 7.04 -5.52 21.88
C GLY A 274 7.67 -5.27 20.50
N GLY A 275 7.01 -5.73 19.44
CA GLY A 275 7.42 -5.46 18.06
C GLY A 275 7.06 -4.05 17.57
N ARG A 276 6.01 -3.44 18.13
CA ARG A 276 5.45 -2.13 17.74
C ARG A 276 5.04 -1.32 18.98
N PRO A 277 6.02 -0.86 19.78
CA PRO A 277 5.74 -0.12 21.01
C PRO A 277 4.96 1.18 20.76
N GLU A 278 5.04 1.75 19.56
CA GLU A 278 4.32 2.97 19.15
C GLU A 278 2.79 2.82 19.19
N TRP A 279 2.27 1.59 19.11
CA TRP A 279 0.83 1.33 19.30
C TRP A 279 0.39 1.65 20.74
N GLY A 280 1.25 1.46 21.74
CA GLY A 280 0.97 1.83 23.12
C GLY A 280 0.73 3.33 23.26
N ALA A 281 1.57 4.16 22.61
CA ALA A 281 1.39 5.61 22.54
C ALA A 281 0.07 5.99 21.84
N ALA A 282 -0.18 5.42 20.66
CA ALA A 282 -1.36 5.75 19.88
C ALA A 282 -2.66 5.37 20.59
N ILE A 283 -2.74 4.18 21.20
CA ILE A 283 -3.91 3.72 21.94
C ILE A 283 -4.15 4.60 23.19
N ALA A 284 -3.10 5.00 23.90
CA ALA A 284 -3.23 5.86 25.07
C ALA A 284 -3.80 7.23 24.70
N LEU A 285 -3.28 7.86 23.64
CA LEU A 285 -3.82 9.12 23.13
C LEU A 285 -5.23 8.96 22.58
N TRP A 286 -5.54 7.84 21.92
CA TRP A 286 -6.88 7.56 21.41
C TRP A 286 -7.94 7.49 22.51
N ARG A 287 -7.59 6.92 23.67
CA ARG A 287 -8.50 6.87 24.82
C ARG A 287 -8.85 8.26 25.35
N GLN A 288 -7.94 9.22 25.26
CA GLN A 288 -8.19 10.59 25.70
C GLN A 288 -8.82 11.47 24.61
N ASN A 289 -8.43 11.26 23.36
CA ASN A 289 -8.81 12.10 22.22
C ASN A 289 -9.42 11.24 21.10
N PRO A 290 -10.54 10.54 21.30
CA PRO A 290 -11.01 9.50 20.37
C PRO A 290 -11.26 9.98 18.93
N LEU A 291 -11.54 11.29 18.77
CA LEU A 291 -11.76 11.92 17.48
C LEU A 291 -10.46 12.22 16.70
N GLY A 292 -9.30 12.08 17.33
CA GLY A 292 -7.99 12.46 16.79
C GLY A 292 -7.45 13.73 17.46
N MET A 293 -6.25 14.11 17.05
CA MET A 293 -5.53 15.31 17.49
C MET A 293 -5.73 16.47 16.50
N GLY A 294 -5.80 16.18 15.20
CA GLY A 294 -6.08 17.16 14.16
C GLY A 294 -4.85 17.62 13.40
N ILE A 295 -5.11 18.14 12.20
CA ILE A 295 -4.09 18.55 11.24
C ILE A 295 -3.44 19.88 11.65
N GLY A 296 -2.11 19.95 11.57
CA GLY A 296 -1.32 21.12 11.95
C GLY A 296 -1.24 21.38 13.45
N VAL A 297 -1.79 20.48 14.28
CA VAL A 297 -1.73 20.59 15.74
C VAL A 297 -0.38 20.08 16.23
N THR A 298 0.30 20.92 17.00
CA THR A 298 1.52 20.57 17.72
C THR A 298 1.13 19.98 19.08
N PRO A 299 1.58 18.75 19.43
CA PRO A 299 1.25 18.10 20.69
C PRO A 299 1.68 18.92 21.92
N SER A 300 0.90 18.86 22.99
CA SER A 300 1.27 19.46 24.28
C SER A 300 2.33 18.64 25.01
N SER A 301 2.89 19.19 26.10
CA SER A 301 3.79 18.43 26.98
C SER A 301 3.09 17.20 27.59
N ASP A 302 1.80 17.31 27.86
CA ASP A 302 1.02 16.19 28.42
C ASP A 302 0.79 15.10 27.38
N ASP A 303 0.49 15.47 26.13
CA ASP A 303 0.41 14.53 25.01
C ASP A 303 1.73 13.78 24.81
N TYR A 304 2.86 14.51 24.85
CA TYR A 304 4.20 13.93 24.74
C TYR A 304 4.46 12.92 25.86
N TRP A 305 4.26 13.30 27.12
CA TRP A 305 4.57 12.39 28.22
C TRP A 305 3.60 11.22 28.31
N LEU A 306 2.33 11.40 27.94
CA LEU A 306 1.38 10.30 27.82
C LEU A 306 1.84 9.30 26.76
N ALA A 307 2.18 9.78 25.56
CA ALA A 307 2.65 8.94 24.46
C ALA A 307 3.91 8.17 24.86
N VAL A 308 4.92 8.88 25.36
CA VAL A 308 6.24 8.31 25.69
C VAL A 308 6.14 7.29 26.83
N ARG A 309 5.38 7.58 27.90
CA ARG A 309 5.20 6.66 29.03
C ARG A 309 4.37 5.43 28.70
N SER A 310 3.51 5.51 27.69
CA SER A 310 2.62 4.41 27.31
C SER A 310 3.27 3.39 26.36
N MET A 311 4.50 3.65 25.89
CA MET A 311 5.23 2.71 25.06
C MET A 311 5.88 1.60 25.92
N PRO A 312 5.63 0.31 25.60
CA PRO A 312 6.13 -0.85 26.34
C PRO A 312 7.60 -1.15 26.03
N PHE A 313 8.48 -0.26 26.48
CA PHE A 313 9.93 -0.47 26.49
C PHE A 313 10.40 -0.87 27.88
N SER A 314 11.53 -1.57 27.98
CA SER A 314 12.10 -1.99 29.26
C SER A 314 12.76 -0.84 30.03
N THR A 315 13.16 0.24 29.34
CA THR A 315 13.83 1.39 29.96
C THR A 315 13.29 2.74 29.46
N ARG A 316 13.45 3.78 30.30
CA ARG A 316 13.07 5.15 29.94
C ARG A 316 13.91 5.71 28.78
N ALA A 317 15.21 5.44 28.78
CA ALA A 317 16.11 5.89 27.74
C ALA A 317 15.66 5.43 26.33
N GLN A 318 15.14 4.21 26.21
CA GLN A 318 14.58 3.69 24.96
C GLN A 318 13.29 4.41 24.53
N GLN A 319 12.44 4.78 25.49
CA GLN A 319 11.23 5.56 25.21
C GLN A 319 11.58 6.95 24.63
N ASP A 320 12.59 7.61 25.21
CA ASP A 320 12.96 8.98 24.87
C ASP A 320 13.65 9.09 23.48
N ILE A 321 14.32 8.02 23.01
CA ILE A 321 14.93 7.97 21.67
C ILE A 321 14.02 7.35 20.60
N SER A 322 12.76 7.06 20.94
CA SER A 322 11.81 6.45 20.01
C SER A 322 11.44 7.40 18.85
N THR A 323 10.94 6.82 17.75
CA THR A 323 10.45 7.58 16.59
C THR A 323 9.27 8.48 16.94
N VAL A 324 8.40 8.04 17.85
CA VAL A 324 7.27 8.81 18.38
C VAL A 324 7.77 10.00 19.20
N ALA A 325 8.70 9.77 20.13
CA ALA A 325 9.28 10.85 20.93
C ALA A 325 9.95 11.90 20.04
N ALA A 326 10.78 11.46 19.09
CA ALA A 326 11.44 12.36 18.14
C ALA A 326 10.43 13.16 17.29
N SER A 327 9.33 12.54 16.86
CA SER A 327 8.30 13.23 16.07
C SER A 327 7.55 14.27 16.92
N PHE A 328 7.14 13.91 18.13
CA PHE A 328 6.42 14.82 19.02
C PHE A 328 7.31 15.99 19.47
N GLN A 329 8.60 15.75 19.72
CA GLN A 329 9.58 16.82 19.99
C GLN A 329 9.73 17.79 18.82
N GLN A 330 9.60 17.29 17.59
CA GLN A 330 9.54 18.13 16.38
C GLN A 330 8.19 18.80 16.17
N GLY A 331 7.19 18.51 17.02
CA GLY A 331 5.84 19.05 16.93
C GLY A 331 4.92 18.30 15.96
N LEU A 332 5.29 17.10 15.52
CA LEU A 332 4.54 16.30 14.57
C LEU A 332 3.86 15.10 15.24
N ILE A 333 2.64 14.79 14.80
CA ILE A 333 1.91 13.60 15.20
C ILE A 333 2.29 12.45 14.25
N ASN A 334 3.11 11.52 14.72
CA ASN A 334 3.51 10.35 13.94
C ASN A 334 3.71 9.13 14.83
N PHE A 335 3.00 8.05 14.51
CA PHE A 335 3.02 6.80 15.28
C PHE A 335 3.74 5.65 14.56
N HIS A 336 4.53 5.98 13.52
CA HIS A 336 5.21 4.98 12.69
C HIS A 336 4.26 3.92 12.10
N SER A 337 3.00 4.31 11.90
CA SER A 337 1.89 3.51 11.38
C SER A 337 0.97 4.44 10.63
N THR A 338 0.66 4.14 9.37
CA THR A 338 -0.24 4.98 8.58
C THR A 338 -1.61 5.10 9.25
N PHE A 339 -2.17 4.00 9.76
CA PHE A 339 -3.48 3.96 10.41
C PHE A 339 -3.55 4.91 11.60
N TRP A 340 -2.62 4.76 12.55
CA TRP A 340 -2.60 5.58 13.75
C TRP A 340 -2.23 7.03 13.45
N THR A 341 -1.31 7.27 12.51
CA THR A 341 -0.96 8.63 12.10
C THR A 341 -2.14 9.32 11.43
N PHE A 342 -2.88 8.61 10.58
CA PHE A 342 -4.06 9.16 9.90
C PHE A 342 -5.22 9.40 10.85
N TRP A 343 -5.43 8.52 11.82
CA TRP A 343 -6.36 8.78 12.91
C TRP A 343 -5.93 10.04 13.69
N GLY A 344 -4.65 10.15 14.08
CA GLY A 344 -4.14 11.27 14.84
C GLY A 344 -4.34 12.59 14.11
N VAL A 345 -4.01 12.65 12.82
CA VAL A 345 -4.02 13.89 12.02
C VAL A 345 -5.42 14.19 11.43
N TYR A 346 -6.13 13.19 10.92
CA TYR A 346 -7.38 13.39 10.16
C TYR A 346 -8.64 12.85 10.87
N GLY A 347 -8.48 12.20 12.02
CA GLY A 347 -9.58 11.64 12.80
C GLY A 347 -10.32 10.51 12.08
N ALA A 348 -11.66 10.56 12.14
CA ALA A 348 -12.53 9.53 11.57
C ALA A 348 -12.34 9.36 10.05
N ALA A 349 -12.09 10.43 9.30
CA ALA A 349 -11.83 10.32 7.86
C ALA A 349 -10.52 9.56 7.58
N GLY A 350 -9.49 9.78 8.41
CA GLY A 350 -8.23 9.03 8.34
C GLY A 350 -8.43 7.53 8.58
N VAL A 351 -9.20 7.18 9.61
CA VAL A 351 -9.59 5.78 9.90
C VAL A 351 -10.36 5.18 8.73
N LEU A 352 -11.37 5.90 8.20
CA LEU A 352 -12.16 5.43 7.06
C LEU A 352 -11.28 5.16 5.84
N PHE A 353 -10.37 6.07 5.51
CA PHE A 353 -9.43 5.88 4.41
C PHE A 353 -8.53 4.65 4.61
N ALA A 354 -7.97 4.48 5.81
CA ALA A 354 -7.12 3.34 6.14
C ALA A 354 -7.91 2.01 6.05
N VAL A 355 -9.13 1.97 6.58
CA VAL A 355 -10.01 0.79 6.50
C VAL A 355 -10.39 0.48 5.05
N LEU A 356 -10.74 1.48 4.23
CA LEU A 356 -11.02 1.27 2.80
C LEU A 356 -9.81 0.73 2.06
N THR A 357 -8.63 1.26 2.34
CA THR A 357 -7.36 0.79 1.77
C THR A 357 -7.13 -0.67 2.13
N LEU A 358 -7.22 -1.03 3.41
CA LEU A 358 -7.08 -2.41 3.89
C LEU A 358 -8.10 -3.35 3.25
N ALA A 359 -9.37 -2.92 3.15
CA ALA A 359 -10.42 -3.71 2.53
C ALA A 359 -10.15 -3.95 1.04
N TYR A 360 -9.69 -2.92 0.31
CA TYR A 360 -9.41 -3.03 -1.12
C TYR A 360 -8.17 -3.86 -1.41
N THR A 361 -7.07 -3.66 -0.69
CA THR A 361 -5.84 -4.45 -0.90
C THR A 361 -6.03 -5.90 -0.50
N SER A 362 -6.71 -6.17 0.62
CA SER A 362 -7.02 -7.55 1.04
C SER A 362 -7.92 -8.25 0.03
N HIS A 363 -8.98 -7.58 -0.45
CA HIS A 363 -9.85 -8.13 -1.48
C HIS A 363 -9.11 -8.36 -2.80
N ALA A 364 -8.26 -7.41 -3.20
CA ALA A 364 -7.45 -7.57 -4.40
C ALA A 364 -6.47 -8.75 -4.29
N ALA A 365 -5.82 -8.97 -3.15
CA ALA A 365 -4.93 -10.12 -2.93
C ALA A 365 -5.67 -11.46 -3.11
N MET A 366 -6.87 -11.57 -2.56
CA MET A 366 -7.72 -12.77 -2.70
C MET A 366 -8.19 -13.00 -4.14
N VAL A 367 -8.53 -11.93 -4.84
CA VAL A 367 -8.96 -12.02 -6.24
C VAL A 367 -7.77 -12.37 -7.13
N ALA A 368 -6.62 -11.74 -6.87
CA ALA A 368 -5.38 -11.99 -7.58
C ALA A 368 -4.96 -13.45 -7.44
N SER A 369 -5.05 -14.01 -6.23
CA SER A 369 -4.73 -15.42 -5.98
C SER A 369 -5.61 -16.36 -6.82
N ALA A 370 -6.90 -16.08 -6.92
CA ALA A 370 -7.86 -16.91 -7.66
C ALA A 370 -7.82 -16.73 -9.19
N THR A 371 -7.52 -15.52 -9.69
CA THR A 371 -7.79 -15.15 -11.09
C THR A 371 -6.55 -14.94 -11.96
N LEU A 372 -5.39 -14.58 -11.38
CA LEU A 372 -4.18 -14.33 -12.15
C LEU A 372 -3.49 -15.64 -12.54
N LYS A 373 -3.37 -15.87 -13.86
CA LYS A 373 -2.76 -17.10 -14.40
C LYS A 373 -1.24 -17.16 -14.18
N SER A 374 -0.54 -16.04 -14.38
CA SER A 374 0.91 -15.98 -14.17
C SER A 374 1.21 -16.07 -12.68
N VAL A 375 1.93 -17.12 -12.28
CA VAL A 375 2.35 -17.33 -10.89
C VAL A 375 3.24 -16.18 -10.41
N GLY A 376 4.17 -15.70 -11.25
CA GLY A 376 5.02 -14.55 -10.95
C GLY A 376 4.22 -13.26 -10.73
N LEU A 377 3.31 -12.91 -11.64
CA LEU A 377 2.46 -11.72 -11.46
C LEU A 377 1.58 -11.82 -10.21
N ARG A 378 1.04 -13.01 -9.94
CA ARG A 378 0.25 -13.28 -8.75
C ARG A 378 1.04 -13.12 -7.46
N ALA A 379 2.24 -13.71 -7.39
CA ALA A 379 3.15 -13.55 -6.25
C ALA A 379 3.51 -12.07 -6.02
N ALA A 380 3.86 -11.35 -7.09
CA ALA A 380 4.21 -9.93 -7.01
C ALA A 380 3.03 -9.07 -6.50
N VAL A 381 1.81 -9.32 -6.99
CA VAL A 381 0.62 -8.61 -6.52
C VAL A 381 0.33 -8.94 -5.05
N ILE A 382 0.40 -10.21 -4.64
CA ILE A 382 0.17 -10.59 -3.24
C ILE A 382 1.23 -9.94 -2.34
N LEU A 383 2.49 -9.94 -2.74
CA LEU A 383 3.58 -9.29 -2.02
C LEU A 383 3.35 -7.78 -1.87
N LEU A 384 2.93 -7.10 -2.95
CA LEU A 384 2.57 -5.68 -2.92
C LEU A 384 1.40 -5.40 -1.97
N MET A 385 0.35 -6.22 -2.00
CA MET A 385 -0.78 -6.04 -1.09
C MET A 385 -0.40 -6.30 0.37
N LEU A 386 0.38 -7.35 0.67
CA LEU A 386 0.82 -7.67 2.03
C LEU A 386 1.72 -6.58 2.61
N SER A 387 2.68 -6.10 1.83
CA SER A 387 3.55 -5.00 2.26
C SER A 387 2.77 -3.71 2.47
N THR A 388 1.77 -3.41 1.63
CA THR A 388 0.87 -2.26 1.85
C THR A 388 0.00 -2.43 3.10
N ILE A 389 -0.53 -3.63 3.36
CA ILE A 389 -1.29 -3.90 4.61
C ILE A 389 -0.40 -3.68 5.82
N TRP A 390 0.86 -4.14 5.76
CA TRP A 390 1.84 -3.92 6.80
C TRP A 390 2.15 -2.43 6.99
N ASP A 391 2.39 -1.68 5.91
CA ASP A 391 2.61 -0.24 5.97
C ASP A 391 1.40 0.51 6.54
N VAL A 392 0.18 0.06 6.24
CA VAL A 392 -0.99 0.70 6.84
C VAL A 392 -1.04 0.49 8.35
N LEU A 393 -0.73 -0.71 8.83
CA LEU A 393 -0.90 -1.07 10.24
C LEU A 393 0.33 -0.71 11.11
N PHE A 394 1.55 -0.80 10.56
CA PHE A 394 2.76 -0.96 11.37
C PHE A 394 3.99 -0.20 10.86
N SER A 395 3.89 0.53 9.75
CA SER A 395 5.04 1.22 9.16
C SER A 395 4.65 2.62 8.66
N PRO A 396 5.59 3.58 8.55
CA PRO A 396 5.30 4.90 8.03
C PRO A 396 4.93 4.81 6.55
N MET A 397 3.99 5.66 6.13
CA MET A 397 3.54 5.66 4.74
C MET A 397 4.68 6.05 3.78
N VAL A 398 4.86 5.24 2.74
CA VAL A 398 5.61 5.62 1.54
C VAL A 398 4.60 5.90 0.43
N VAL A 399 4.37 7.18 0.09
CA VAL A 399 3.29 7.61 -0.82
C VAL A 399 3.33 6.88 -2.17
N PRO A 400 4.47 6.76 -2.88
CA PRO A 400 4.53 6.02 -4.14
C PRO A 400 4.07 4.55 -4.02
N HIS A 401 4.48 3.88 -2.94
CA HIS A 401 4.17 2.48 -2.69
C HIS A 401 2.67 2.30 -2.46
N LEU A 402 2.09 3.11 -1.58
CA LEU A 402 0.66 3.08 -1.31
C LEU A 402 -0.16 3.39 -2.57
N ALA A 403 0.27 4.37 -3.36
CA ALA A 403 -0.42 4.76 -4.59
C ALA A 403 -0.48 3.63 -5.62
N ILE A 404 0.65 2.96 -5.91
CA ILE A 404 0.67 1.86 -6.87
C ILE A 404 -0.13 0.66 -6.38
N ALA A 405 -0.11 0.38 -5.07
CA ALA A 405 -0.87 -0.71 -4.47
C ALA A 405 -2.38 -0.48 -4.60
N ILE A 406 -2.85 0.72 -4.26
CA ILE A 406 -4.27 1.07 -4.39
C ILE A 406 -4.70 1.04 -5.87
N ALA A 407 -3.88 1.59 -6.78
CA ALA A 407 -4.18 1.57 -8.20
C ALA A 407 -4.27 0.14 -8.76
N ALA A 408 -3.33 -0.74 -8.38
CA ALA A 408 -3.35 -2.16 -8.74
C ALA A 408 -4.59 -2.87 -8.16
N ALA A 409 -4.90 -2.63 -6.90
CA ALA A 409 -6.08 -3.20 -6.24
C ALA A 409 -7.37 -2.82 -6.97
N LEU A 410 -7.57 -1.53 -7.24
CA LEU A 410 -8.75 -1.03 -7.96
C LEU A 410 -8.88 -1.63 -9.36
N HIS A 411 -7.77 -1.81 -10.08
CA HIS A 411 -7.76 -2.41 -11.41
C HIS A 411 -8.16 -3.89 -11.38
N ILE A 412 -7.54 -4.69 -10.51
CA ILE A 412 -7.87 -6.12 -10.32
C ILE A 412 -9.35 -6.30 -9.98
N LEU A 413 -9.84 -5.43 -9.09
CA LEU A 413 -11.22 -5.45 -8.62
C LEU A 413 -12.23 -4.97 -9.67
N GLN A 414 -11.81 -4.15 -10.63
CA GLN A 414 -12.66 -3.71 -11.74
C GLN A 414 -12.84 -4.80 -12.79
N GLU A 415 -11.78 -5.55 -13.13
CA GLU A 415 -11.85 -6.61 -14.15
C GLU A 415 -12.83 -7.73 -13.75
N LEU A 416 -13.16 -7.90 -12.46
CA LEU A 416 -14.21 -8.81 -11.99
C LEU A 416 -15.64 -8.41 -12.37
N LYS A 417 -15.85 -7.11 -12.64
CA LYS A 417 -17.17 -6.57 -12.98
C LYS A 417 -17.49 -6.69 -14.45
N ARG A 418 -16.51 -6.92 -15.34
CA ARG A 418 -16.77 -7.22 -16.75
C ARG A 418 -17.22 -8.68 -16.86
N PRO A 419 -18.52 -8.97 -17.06
CA PRO A 419 -18.92 -10.31 -17.45
C PRO A 419 -18.32 -10.59 -18.84
N ALA A 420 -18.30 -11.85 -19.25
CA ALA A 420 -17.90 -12.29 -20.59
C ALA A 420 -18.89 -11.82 -21.69
N GLU A 421 -19.23 -10.54 -21.73
CA GLU A 421 -20.26 -9.94 -22.59
C GLU A 421 -19.79 -9.69 -24.03
N ILE A 422 -18.61 -10.17 -24.43
CA ILE A 422 -18.06 -9.99 -25.79
C ILE A 422 -17.61 -11.34 -26.39
N ARG A 423 -18.24 -12.46 -26.03
CA ARG A 423 -17.92 -13.76 -26.66
C ARG A 423 -19.11 -14.63 -27.08
N THR A 424 -20.29 -14.04 -27.21
CA THR A 424 -21.49 -14.69 -27.80
C THR A 424 -22.03 -13.88 -28.97
N LYS A 425 -21.14 -13.53 -29.91
CA LYS A 425 -21.51 -13.24 -31.29
C LYS A 425 -20.48 -13.93 -32.18
N ASP A 426 -20.52 -15.26 -32.15
CA ASP A 426 -20.14 -15.99 -33.35
C ASP A 426 -21.27 -15.70 -34.36
N PRO A 427 -20.98 -15.20 -35.57
CA PRO A 427 -21.98 -15.19 -36.62
C PRO A 427 -22.30 -16.66 -36.92
N VAL A 428 -23.55 -17.04 -36.74
CA VAL A 428 -24.07 -18.27 -37.32
C VAL A 428 -23.87 -18.12 -38.83
N ASP A 429 -23.08 -19.01 -39.42
CA ASP A 429 -22.95 -19.19 -40.86
C ASP A 429 -24.34 -19.56 -41.44
N GLU A 430 -25.10 -18.54 -41.83
CA GLU A 430 -26.14 -18.69 -42.85
C GLU A 430 -25.43 -18.76 -44.22
N ASN A 431 -25.12 -19.98 -44.67
CA ASN A 431 -25.26 -20.40 -46.07
C ASN A 431 -24.57 -21.74 -46.32
N THR A 432 -25.35 -22.83 -46.38
CA THR A 432 -25.13 -23.90 -47.37
C THR A 432 -26.43 -24.68 -47.61
N SER A 433 -27.26 -24.17 -48.51
CA SER A 433 -28.01 -24.94 -49.53
C SER A 433 -28.88 -23.95 -50.31
N PRO A 434 -28.78 -23.87 -51.65
CA PRO A 434 -29.49 -24.87 -52.46
C PRO A 434 -28.74 -25.35 -53.72
N HIS A 435 -29.22 -26.51 -54.22
CA HIS A 435 -28.87 -27.30 -55.42
C HIS A 435 -27.83 -28.41 -55.26
#